data_AF-A0A834GD15-F1
#
_entry.id   AF-A0A834GD15-F1
#
_cell.length_a   1.000
_cell.length_b   1.000
_cell.length_c   1.000
_cell.angle_alpha   90.00
_cell.angle_beta   90.00
_cell.angle_gamma   90.00
#
_symmetry.space_group_name_H-M   'P 1'
#
loop_
_entity.id
_entity.type
_entity.pdbx_description
1 polymer ?
#
loop_
_entity_poly.entity_id
_entity_poly.type
_entity_poly.pdbx_seq_one_letter_code
_entity_poly.pdbx_strand_id
1 'polypeptide(L)'
;MAGETDGIKFEQRHGKTRVRVGRVWKRSDGSHSFVEWSVSVSLLSDCLPAYFNGDNSHIVATDTMKNTVYVKAKECSEQISMEDFAIGLGKDFTTFYQQVTASIIKIVEKPWERMIIDGQPHKHGFKLGSEKHTTEVIVKKSGALKVTSGIEGLALLKTTKSGFEGFIRDKYTILPETRERMLATEVTASWMFPDVSSIQLKMPNIHFLPVNLSNKENVIVQFQDDVYLPTDEPHGTIEASLSRIRSKM
;
A
#
# COMPACT_ATOMS: atom_id res chain seq x y z
N MET A 1 22.35 14.51 7.85
CA MET A 1 23.51 13.90 7.16
C MET A 1 24.28 13.12 8.20
N ALA A 2 24.94 12.04 7.81
CA ALA A 2 25.66 11.15 8.72
C ALA A 2 26.77 11.93 9.45
N GLY A 3 26.85 11.79 10.77
CA GLY A 3 28.10 12.03 11.47
C GLY A 3 28.98 10.81 11.23
N GLU A 4 30.08 10.97 10.50
CA GLU A 4 31.13 9.96 10.44
C GLU A 4 31.88 9.99 11.77
N THR A 5 31.50 9.12 12.69
CA THR A 5 32.35 8.75 13.83
C THR A 5 32.84 7.33 13.58
N ASP A 6 34.16 7.16 13.47
CA ASP A 6 34.87 5.89 13.40
C ASP A 6 34.40 4.88 12.35
N GLY A 7 34.11 5.34 11.13
CA GLY A 7 33.71 4.47 10.02
C GLY A 7 32.30 3.89 10.14
N ILE A 8 31.48 4.39 11.06
CA ILE A 8 30.08 3.99 11.23
C ILE A 8 29.17 5.07 10.64
N LYS A 9 28.32 4.67 9.70
CA LYS A 9 27.26 5.53 9.16
C LYS A 9 26.00 5.38 10.01
N PHE A 10 25.68 6.38 10.83
CA PHE A 10 24.43 6.42 11.57
C PHE A 10 23.36 7.20 10.79
N GLU A 11 22.19 6.58 10.58
CA GLU A 11 21.02 7.20 9.94
C GLU A 11 19.81 7.18 10.87
N GLN A 12 19.22 8.35 11.11
CA GLN A 12 18.06 8.53 11.98
C GLN A 12 16.83 9.04 11.23
N ARG A 13 15.66 8.61 11.69
CA ARG A 13 14.35 9.11 11.28
C ARG A 13 13.42 9.17 12.48
N HIS A 14 12.59 10.20 12.53
CA HIS A 14 11.53 10.33 13.53
C HIS A 14 10.23 10.77 12.84
N GLY A 15 9.08 10.48 13.44
CA GLY A 15 7.82 10.64 12.73
C GLY A 15 6.56 10.42 13.54
N LYS A 16 5.41 10.62 12.87
CA LYS A 16 4.08 10.29 13.38
C LYS A 16 3.39 9.37 12.38
N THR A 17 2.83 8.26 12.87
CA THR A 17 2.13 7.27 12.04
C THR A 17 0.63 7.27 12.33
N ARG A 18 -0.17 6.81 11.36
CA ARG A 18 -1.62 6.58 11.50
C ARG A 18 -2.42 7.85 11.88
N VAL A 19 -2.04 9.01 11.33
CA VAL A 19 -2.83 10.23 11.44
C VAL A 19 -4.04 10.10 10.51
N ARG A 20 -5.22 9.82 11.08
CA ARG A 20 -6.47 9.71 10.31
C ARG A 20 -7.02 11.10 9.99
N VAL A 21 -7.31 11.35 8.72
CA VAL A 21 -7.91 12.61 8.24
C VAL A 21 -9.00 12.30 7.21
N GLY A 22 -10.18 12.88 7.41
CA GLY A 22 -11.27 12.86 6.43
C GLY A 22 -11.46 14.25 5.85
N ARG A 23 -11.58 14.36 4.53
CA ARG A 23 -11.76 15.66 3.85
C ARG A 23 -12.96 15.60 2.91
N VAL A 24 -13.90 16.52 3.12
CA VAL A 24 -15.05 16.74 2.25
C VAL A 24 -14.84 18.02 1.45
N TRP A 25 -15.08 17.95 0.14
CA TRP A 25 -15.21 19.10 -0.75
C TRP A 25 -16.63 19.17 -1.28
N LYS A 26 -17.30 20.32 -1.09
CA LYS A 26 -18.67 20.55 -1.55
C LYS A 26 -18.63 21.37 -2.84
N ARG A 27 -19.29 20.87 -3.89
CA ARG A 27 -19.44 21.56 -5.17
C ARG A 27 -20.71 22.40 -5.17
N SER A 28 -20.77 23.37 -6.08
CA SER A 28 -21.91 24.27 -6.26
C SER A 28 -23.21 23.56 -6.67
N ASP A 29 -23.11 22.41 -7.35
CA ASP A 29 -24.26 21.56 -7.74
C ASP A 29 -24.85 20.72 -6.59
N GLY A 30 -24.29 20.86 -5.38
CA GLY A 30 -24.65 20.12 -4.17
C GLY A 30 -24.01 18.74 -4.09
N SER A 31 -23.18 18.33 -5.05
CA SER A 31 -22.40 17.10 -4.94
C SER A 31 -21.22 17.29 -4.00
N HIS A 32 -20.89 16.24 -3.24
CA HIS A 32 -19.75 16.23 -2.33
C HIS A 32 -18.72 15.21 -2.81
N SER A 33 -17.43 15.55 -2.80
CA SER A 33 -16.33 14.57 -2.84
C SER A 33 -15.82 14.32 -1.43
N PHE A 34 -15.40 13.08 -1.16
CA PHE A 34 -14.89 12.68 0.14
C PHE A 34 -13.67 11.77 -0.02
N VAL A 35 -12.67 11.98 0.82
CA VAL A 35 -11.55 11.07 1.01
C VAL A 35 -11.33 10.84 2.50
N GLU A 36 -10.80 9.67 2.84
CA GLU A 36 -10.35 9.34 4.19
C GLU A 36 -8.97 8.69 4.10
N TRP A 37 -7.98 9.30 4.74
CA TRP A 37 -6.59 8.93 4.64
C TRP A 37 -6.01 8.58 6.01
N SER A 38 -5.13 7.58 6.04
CA SER A 38 -4.21 7.32 7.16
C SER A 38 -2.81 7.76 6.75
N VAL A 39 -2.38 8.93 7.24
CA VAL A 39 -1.11 9.57 6.88
C VAL A 39 -0.01 9.21 7.89
N SER A 40 1.16 8.87 7.38
CA SER A 40 2.39 8.72 8.16
C SER A 40 3.46 9.67 7.65
N VAL A 41 4.04 10.44 8.56
CA VAL A 41 5.12 11.39 8.29
C VAL A 41 6.39 10.85 8.94
N SER A 42 7.49 10.79 8.20
CA SER A 42 8.82 10.49 8.72
C SER A 42 9.83 11.50 8.18
N LEU A 43 10.60 12.11 9.06
CA LEU A 43 11.60 13.13 8.72
C LEU A 43 13.00 12.59 8.98
N LEU A 44 13.88 12.79 8.01
CA LEU A 44 15.33 12.62 8.16
C LEU A 44 15.93 14.00 8.41
N SER A 45 16.46 14.21 9.62
CA SER A 45 16.95 15.51 10.07
C SER A 45 18.36 15.43 10.62
N ASP A 46 19.07 16.54 10.57
CA ASP A 46 20.30 16.72 11.34
C ASP A 46 19.96 16.99 12.82
N CYS A 47 19.86 15.91 13.59
CA CYS A 47 19.44 15.92 14.99
C CYS A 47 20.17 14.88 15.83
N LEU A 48 21.43 14.55 15.47
CA LEU A 48 22.28 13.64 16.25
C LEU A 48 22.37 14.01 17.74
N PRO A 49 22.46 15.30 18.13
CA PRO A 49 22.49 15.68 19.54
C PRO A 49 21.30 15.15 20.37
N ALA A 50 20.13 14.92 19.76
CA ALA A 50 18.97 14.34 20.44
C ALA A 50 19.21 12.89 20.87
N TYR A 51 20.01 12.14 20.10
CA TYR A 51 20.28 10.72 20.34
C TYR A 51 21.44 10.48 21.30
N PHE A 52 22.45 11.35 21.28
CA PHE A 52 23.65 11.19 22.12
C PHE A 52 23.56 11.97 23.43
N ASN A 53 22.96 13.16 23.41
CA ASN A 53 23.05 14.13 24.51
C ASN A 53 21.67 14.60 25.01
N GLY A 54 20.57 14.11 24.42
CA GLY A 54 19.21 14.53 24.78
C GLY A 54 18.84 15.94 24.32
N ASP A 55 19.63 16.56 23.45
CA ASP A 55 19.34 17.90 22.91
C ASP A 55 18.29 17.82 21.79
N ASN A 56 17.07 18.25 22.11
CA ASN A 56 15.92 18.21 21.21
C ASN A 56 15.74 19.50 20.37
N SER A 57 16.68 20.44 20.39
CA SER A 57 16.57 21.74 19.70
C SER A 57 16.26 21.64 18.19
N HIS A 58 16.69 20.56 17.55
CA HIS A 58 16.46 20.29 16.13
C HIS A 58 15.32 19.27 15.85
N ILE A 59 14.66 18.75 16.88
CA ILE A 59 13.55 17.80 16.73
C ILE A 59 12.25 18.53 16.41
N VAL A 60 11.60 18.14 15.33
CA VAL A 60 10.22 18.55 15.06
C VAL A 60 9.32 17.64 15.88
N ALA A 61 8.54 18.22 16.80
CA ALA A 61 7.64 17.44 17.63
C ALA A 61 6.65 16.62 16.78
N THR A 62 6.46 15.35 17.12
CA THR A 62 5.58 14.46 16.34
C THR A 62 4.11 14.91 16.40
N ASP A 63 3.70 15.64 17.45
CA ASP A 63 2.39 16.27 17.52
C ASP A 63 2.25 17.43 16.52
N THR A 64 3.30 18.24 16.34
CA THR A 64 3.34 19.26 15.28
C THR A 64 3.16 18.62 13.91
N MET A 65 3.81 17.48 13.63
CA MET A 65 3.61 16.78 12.35
C MET A 65 2.14 16.37 12.11
N LYS A 66 1.46 15.85 13.15
CA LYS A 66 0.03 15.54 13.12
C LYS A 66 -0.81 16.80 12.83
N ASN A 67 -0.52 17.90 13.50
CA ASN A 67 -1.24 19.16 13.30
C ASN A 67 -1.02 19.72 11.89
N THR A 68 0.19 19.62 11.34
CA THR A 68 0.50 20.01 9.96
C THR A 68 -0.34 19.21 8.95
N VAL A 69 -0.54 17.90 9.15
CA VAL A 69 -1.43 17.10 8.28
C VAL A 69 -2.85 17.68 8.25
N TYR A 70 -3.41 18.06 9.40
CA TYR A 70 -4.75 18.64 9.47
C TYR A 70 -4.84 20.02 8.82
N VAL A 71 -3.86 20.89 9.08
CA VAL A 71 -3.81 22.22 8.46
C VAL A 71 -3.68 22.09 6.94
N LYS A 72 -2.79 21.22 6.45
CA LYS A 72 -2.65 20.98 5.01
C LYS A 72 -3.92 20.46 4.35
N ALA A 73 -4.60 19.50 4.98
CA ALA A 73 -5.86 19.01 4.45
C ALA A 73 -6.94 20.10 4.38
N LYS A 74 -6.93 21.05 5.32
CA LYS A 74 -7.82 22.22 5.33
C LYS A 74 -7.48 23.23 4.25
N GLU A 75 -6.19 23.46 3.99
CA GLU A 75 -5.68 24.38 2.95
C GLU A 75 -6.00 23.90 1.53
N CYS A 76 -6.17 22.59 1.30
CA CYS A 76 -6.64 22.05 0.03
C CYS A 76 -8.09 22.50 -0.25
N SER A 77 -8.24 23.61 -0.97
CA SER A 77 -9.54 24.18 -1.38
C SER A 77 -10.24 23.32 -2.44
N GLU A 78 -9.48 22.70 -3.33
CA GLU A 78 -9.94 21.80 -4.38
C GLU A 78 -9.63 20.33 -4.06
N GLN A 79 -10.36 19.43 -4.71
CA GLN A 79 -10.10 17.99 -4.61
C GLN A 79 -8.71 17.69 -5.17
N ILE A 80 -7.95 16.87 -4.44
CA ILE A 80 -6.55 16.54 -4.75
C ILE A 80 -6.33 15.04 -4.61
N SER A 81 -5.37 14.49 -5.37
CA SER A 81 -4.92 13.11 -5.23
C SER A 81 -4.14 12.91 -3.92
N MET A 82 -4.03 11.66 -3.45
CA MET A 82 -3.19 11.37 -2.28
C MET A 82 -1.70 11.62 -2.58
N GLU A 83 -1.25 11.38 -3.81
CA GLU A 83 0.11 11.61 -4.28
C GLU A 83 0.46 13.10 -4.20
N ASP A 84 -0.38 13.97 -4.78
CA ASP A 84 -0.13 15.40 -4.79
C ASP A 84 -0.21 16.00 -3.38
N PHE A 85 -1.13 15.51 -2.55
CA PHE A 85 -1.17 15.88 -1.14
C PHE A 85 0.12 15.47 -0.41
N ALA A 86 0.61 14.25 -0.62
CA ALA A 86 1.84 13.76 -0.02
C ALA A 86 3.08 14.54 -0.50
N ILE A 87 3.14 14.91 -1.80
CA ILE A 87 4.18 15.78 -2.36
C ILE A 87 4.15 17.15 -1.69
N GLY A 88 2.98 17.79 -1.61
CA GLY A 88 2.83 19.11 -0.99
C GLY A 88 3.25 19.10 0.49
N LEU A 89 2.72 18.14 1.25
CA LEU A 89 3.08 17.97 2.66
C LEU A 89 4.58 17.71 2.86
N GLY A 90 5.17 16.86 2.03
CA GLY A 90 6.59 16.53 2.09
C GLY A 90 7.48 17.74 1.80
N LYS A 91 7.13 18.52 0.77
CA LYS A 91 7.83 19.76 0.38
C LYS A 91 7.82 20.81 1.49
N ASP A 92 6.68 20.97 2.17
CA ASP A 92 6.54 21.90 3.29
C ASP A 92 7.53 21.60 4.41
N PHE A 93 7.66 20.34 4.83
CA PHE A 93 8.63 19.96 5.87
C PHE A 93 10.08 20.26 5.44
N THR A 94 10.46 19.92 4.21
CA THR A 94 11.84 20.12 3.71
C THR A 94 12.18 21.59 3.46
N THR A 95 11.17 22.42 3.17
CA THR A 95 11.35 23.85 2.89
C THR A 95 11.38 24.67 4.18
N PHE A 96 10.45 24.40 5.10
CA PHE A 96 10.29 25.17 6.32
C PHE A 96 11.40 24.89 7.35
N TYR A 97 11.75 23.62 7.56
CA TYR A 97 12.73 23.25 8.58
C TYR A 97 14.13 23.14 7.97
N GLN A 98 15.07 23.94 8.49
CA GLN A 98 16.44 23.98 7.98
C GLN A 98 17.17 22.64 8.15
N GLN A 99 16.98 21.99 9.30
CA GLN A 99 17.60 20.72 9.66
C GLN A 99 17.00 19.49 8.94
N VAL A 100 15.80 19.59 8.36
CA VAL A 100 15.15 18.45 7.68
C VAL A 100 15.77 18.29 6.30
N THR A 101 16.41 17.15 6.07
CA THR A 101 17.10 16.81 4.81
C THR A 101 16.23 16.02 3.84
N ALA A 102 15.27 15.24 4.36
CA ALA A 102 14.26 14.57 3.57
C ALA A 102 12.99 14.32 4.39
N SER A 103 11.86 14.25 3.71
CA SER A 103 10.58 13.81 4.26
C SER A 103 10.09 12.59 3.49
N ILE A 104 9.49 11.65 4.21
CA ILE A 104 8.84 10.46 3.69
C ILE A 104 7.40 10.50 4.16
N ILE A 105 6.47 10.64 3.22
CA ILE A 105 5.04 10.69 3.47
C ILE A 105 4.42 9.42 2.90
N LYS A 106 3.81 8.62 3.77
CA LYS A 106 3.02 7.45 3.35
C LYS A 106 1.55 7.70 3.61
N ILE A 107 0.70 7.37 2.64
CA ILE A 107 -0.75 7.50 2.77
C ILE A 107 -1.39 6.18 2.36
N VAL A 108 -2.32 5.72 3.18
CA VAL A 108 -3.27 4.65 2.83
C VAL A 108 -4.65 5.27 2.77
N GLU A 109 -5.28 5.20 1.61
CA GLU A 109 -6.65 5.67 1.39
C GLU A 109 -7.65 4.58 1.74
N LYS A 110 -8.69 4.98 2.47
CA LYS A 110 -9.87 4.14 2.66
C LYS A 110 -10.75 4.26 1.41
N PRO A 111 -11.13 3.15 0.77
CA PRO A 111 -11.75 3.17 -0.55
C PRO A 111 -13.23 3.53 -0.47
N TRP A 112 -13.54 4.81 -0.30
CA TRP A 112 -14.92 5.29 -0.36
C TRP A 112 -15.34 5.46 -1.82
N GLU A 113 -16.24 4.59 -2.28
CA GLU A 113 -16.81 4.64 -3.62
C GLU A 113 -18.17 5.34 -3.60
N ARG A 114 -18.44 6.16 -4.62
CA ARG A 114 -19.74 6.81 -4.76
C ARG A 114 -20.84 5.76 -4.96
N MET A 115 -21.91 5.84 -4.16
CA MET A 115 -23.07 4.99 -4.37
C MET A 115 -23.80 5.35 -5.66
N ILE A 116 -24.30 4.33 -6.36
CA ILE A 116 -25.21 4.46 -7.50
C ILE A 116 -26.60 4.00 -7.05
N ILE A 117 -27.61 4.86 -7.20
CA ILE A 117 -29.02 4.57 -6.90
C ILE A 117 -29.82 4.82 -8.18
N ASP A 118 -30.60 3.85 -8.63
CA ASP A 118 -31.37 3.91 -9.88
C ASP A 118 -30.54 4.33 -11.11
N GLY A 119 -29.30 3.83 -11.17
CA GLY A 119 -28.35 4.15 -12.24
C GLY A 119 -27.71 5.55 -12.15
N GLN A 120 -28.04 6.34 -11.12
CA GLN A 120 -27.53 7.69 -10.93
C GLN A 120 -26.55 7.78 -9.74
N PRO A 121 -25.43 8.53 -9.87
CA PRO A 121 -24.53 8.73 -8.75
C PRO A 121 -25.17 9.56 -7.63
N HIS A 122 -25.17 9.05 -6.40
CA HIS A 122 -25.69 9.77 -5.25
C HIS A 122 -24.83 11.01 -4.96
N LYS A 123 -25.45 12.14 -4.59
CA LYS A 123 -24.74 13.43 -4.41
C LYS A 123 -23.68 13.40 -3.31
N HIS A 124 -23.91 12.63 -2.24
CA HIS A 124 -23.07 12.65 -1.03
C HIS A 124 -23.10 11.31 -0.26
N GLY A 125 -23.34 10.20 -0.97
CA GLY A 125 -23.45 8.86 -0.39
C GLY A 125 -22.34 7.98 -0.91
N PHE A 126 -21.71 7.23 0.00
CA PHE A 126 -20.53 6.42 -0.30
C PHE A 126 -20.67 5.04 0.34
N LYS A 127 -20.15 4.02 -0.34
CA LYS A 127 -19.95 2.67 0.19
C LYS A 127 -18.45 2.36 0.24
N LEU A 128 -18.07 1.35 0.99
CA LEU A 128 -16.68 0.87 0.95
C LEU A 128 -16.46 0.00 -0.28
N GLY A 129 -15.36 0.26 -0.97
CA GLY A 129 -14.76 -0.60 -1.98
C GLY A 129 -13.90 -1.71 -1.37
N SER A 130 -13.29 -2.51 -2.24
CA SER A 130 -12.53 -3.72 -1.88
C SER A 130 -11.08 -3.45 -1.49
N GLU A 131 -10.35 -2.77 -2.37
CA GLU A 131 -8.91 -2.57 -2.27
C GLU A 131 -8.55 -1.20 -1.72
N LYS A 132 -7.40 -1.10 -1.08
CA LYS A 132 -6.86 0.17 -0.60
C LYS A 132 -5.88 0.72 -1.62
N HIS A 133 -5.95 2.02 -1.88
CA HIS A 133 -4.89 2.72 -2.59
C HIS A 133 -3.83 3.20 -1.61
N THR A 134 -2.57 3.09 -2.00
CA THR A 134 -1.43 3.52 -1.20
C THR A 134 -0.51 4.43 -1.99
N THR A 135 0.15 5.37 -1.30
CA THR A 135 1.27 6.12 -1.86
C THR A 135 2.38 6.28 -0.83
N GLU A 136 3.62 6.26 -1.31
CA GLU A 136 4.81 6.69 -0.59
C GLU A 136 5.55 7.74 -1.41
N VAL A 137 5.71 8.92 -0.83
CA VAL A 137 6.43 10.04 -1.43
C VAL A 137 7.66 10.35 -0.60
N ILE A 138 8.82 10.38 -1.25
CA ILE A 138 10.08 10.83 -0.65
C ILE A 138 10.46 12.16 -1.30
N VAL A 139 10.52 13.22 -0.51
CA VAL A 139 11.00 14.54 -0.93
C VAL A 139 12.34 14.80 -0.25
N LYS A 140 13.39 15.00 -1.03
CA LYS A 140 14.70 15.44 -0.50
C LYS A 140 14.82 16.95 -0.63
N LYS A 141 15.52 17.57 0.31
CA LYS A 141 15.84 19.00 0.28
C LYS A 141 16.64 19.42 -0.96
N SER A 142 17.36 18.50 -1.58
CA SER A 142 18.02 18.68 -2.87
C SER A 142 17.06 18.85 -4.05
N GLY A 143 15.74 18.75 -3.84
CA GLY A 143 14.72 18.77 -4.88
C GLY A 143 14.40 17.40 -5.48
N ALA A 144 15.15 16.35 -5.15
CA ALA A 144 14.87 15.00 -5.65
C ALA A 144 13.55 14.48 -5.08
N LEU A 145 12.69 14.00 -5.98
CA LEU A 145 11.34 13.51 -5.68
C LEU A 145 11.21 12.07 -6.15
N LYS A 146 10.71 11.19 -5.27
CA LYS A 146 10.34 9.82 -5.61
C LYS A 146 8.90 9.58 -5.18
N VAL A 147 8.06 9.11 -6.10
CA VAL A 147 6.65 8.79 -5.84
C VAL A 147 6.44 7.32 -6.18
N THR A 148 5.88 6.59 -5.23
CA THR A 148 5.44 5.20 -5.40
C THR A 148 3.95 5.16 -5.10
N SER A 149 3.13 4.59 -5.97
CA SER A 149 1.72 4.30 -5.69
C SER A 149 1.49 2.80 -5.70
N GLY A 150 0.37 2.36 -5.14
CA GLY A 150 0.07 0.95 -5.03
C GLY A 150 -1.38 0.64 -4.72
N ILE A 151 -1.69 -0.64 -4.80
CA ILE A 151 -2.94 -1.25 -4.33
C ILE A 151 -2.61 -2.35 -3.33
N GLU A 152 -3.47 -2.52 -2.34
CA GLU A 152 -3.40 -3.59 -1.35
C GLU A 152 -4.79 -4.14 -1.06
N GLY A 153 -4.92 -5.46 -0.87
CA GLY A 153 -6.18 -6.06 -0.47
C GLY A 153 -7.16 -6.35 -1.60
N LEU A 154 -6.73 -6.31 -2.86
CA LEU A 154 -7.61 -6.67 -3.99
C LEU A 154 -7.76 -8.19 -4.07
N ALA A 155 -8.79 -8.73 -3.43
CA ALA A 155 -9.12 -10.14 -3.48
C ALA A 155 -9.76 -10.54 -4.82
N LEU A 156 -9.17 -11.52 -5.50
CA LEU A 156 -9.63 -12.05 -6.78
C LEU A 156 -9.73 -13.57 -6.72
N LEU A 157 -10.74 -14.12 -7.38
CA LEU A 157 -10.93 -15.56 -7.53
C LEU A 157 -11.47 -15.88 -8.92
N LYS A 158 -10.93 -16.93 -9.54
CA LYS A 158 -11.54 -17.60 -10.69
C LYS A 158 -11.64 -19.10 -10.42
N THR A 159 -12.73 -19.71 -10.87
CA THR A 159 -13.06 -21.12 -10.59
C THR A 159 -12.47 -22.11 -11.59
N THR A 160 -11.91 -21.61 -12.70
CA THR A 160 -11.36 -22.42 -13.80
C THR A 160 -10.30 -21.63 -14.59
N LYS A 161 -9.73 -22.23 -15.63
CA LYS A 161 -8.66 -21.71 -16.49
C LYS A 161 -7.39 -21.43 -15.71
N SER A 162 -7.06 -22.29 -14.75
CA SER A 162 -5.76 -22.30 -14.09
C SER A 162 -5.24 -23.73 -13.98
N GLY A 163 -4.00 -23.97 -14.40
CA GLY A 163 -3.31 -25.26 -14.22
C GLY A 163 -1.97 -25.08 -13.51
N PHE A 164 -1.39 -26.18 -13.07
CA PHE A 164 -0.04 -26.28 -12.52
C PHE A 164 0.53 -27.68 -12.83
N GLU A 165 1.33 -27.76 -13.88
CA GLU A 165 1.94 -28.98 -14.42
C GLU A 165 3.39 -28.69 -14.86
N GLY A 166 4.22 -29.74 -15.02
CA GLY A 166 5.61 -29.63 -15.46
C GLY A 166 6.59 -29.08 -14.41
N PHE A 167 6.21 -29.07 -13.13
CA PHE A 167 7.11 -28.65 -12.06
C PHE A 167 8.14 -29.73 -11.71
N ILE A 168 9.28 -29.30 -11.17
CA ILE A 168 10.36 -30.21 -10.75
C ILE A 168 9.82 -31.20 -9.72
N ARG A 169 10.12 -32.49 -9.92
CA ARG A 169 9.79 -33.55 -8.97
C ARG A 169 11.05 -34.07 -8.30
N ASP A 170 11.01 -34.10 -6.98
CA ASP A 170 12.04 -34.68 -6.13
C ASP A 170 11.45 -35.67 -5.13
N LYS A 171 12.27 -36.16 -4.20
CA LYS A 171 11.87 -37.10 -3.15
C LYS A 171 10.81 -36.57 -2.16
N TYR A 172 10.51 -35.27 -2.18
CA TYR A 172 9.51 -34.63 -1.31
C TYR A 172 8.25 -34.19 -2.07
N THR A 173 8.20 -34.40 -3.38
CA THR A 173 7.11 -33.90 -4.23
C THR A 173 5.90 -34.85 -4.21
N ILE A 174 4.90 -34.50 -3.39
CA ILE A 174 3.61 -35.23 -3.29
C ILE A 174 2.52 -34.59 -4.16
N LEU A 175 2.65 -33.30 -4.47
CA LEU A 175 1.65 -32.53 -5.20
C LEU A 175 1.38 -33.18 -6.58
N PRO A 176 0.11 -33.54 -6.89
CA PRO A 176 -0.26 -33.96 -8.23
C PRO A 176 -0.27 -32.76 -9.18
N GLU A 177 0.06 -33.02 -10.44
CA GLU A 177 -0.16 -32.04 -11.50
C GLU A 177 -1.65 -31.89 -11.76
N THR A 178 -2.07 -30.69 -12.16
CA THR A 178 -3.44 -30.46 -12.62
C THR A 178 -3.47 -29.49 -13.78
N ARG A 179 -4.37 -29.75 -14.73
CA ARG A 179 -4.68 -28.82 -15.82
C ARG A 179 -5.76 -27.82 -15.44
N GLU A 180 -6.51 -28.10 -14.38
CA GLU A 180 -7.61 -27.27 -13.93
C GLU A 180 -7.67 -27.18 -12.39
N ARG A 181 -7.81 -25.96 -11.88
CA ARG A 181 -7.97 -25.66 -10.45
C ARG A 181 -8.51 -24.25 -10.28
N MET A 182 -9.06 -23.98 -9.09
CA MET A 182 -9.32 -22.60 -8.68
C MET A 182 -8.01 -21.83 -8.53
N LEU A 183 -8.06 -20.53 -8.82
CA LEU A 183 -6.99 -19.58 -8.53
C LEU A 183 -7.59 -18.42 -7.75
N ALA A 184 -7.12 -18.25 -6.53
CA ALA A 184 -7.49 -17.13 -5.68
C ALA A 184 -6.25 -16.43 -5.13
N THR A 185 -6.31 -15.11 -4.99
CA THR A 185 -5.20 -14.28 -4.53
C THR A 185 -5.71 -12.99 -3.91
N GLU A 186 -4.92 -12.39 -3.03
CA GLU A 186 -5.06 -11.00 -2.62
C GLU A 186 -3.92 -10.19 -3.23
N VAL A 187 -4.22 -9.33 -4.22
CA VAL A 187 -3.17 -8.61 -4.95
C VAL A 187 -2.63 -7.45 -4.11
N THR A 188 -1.32 -7.43 -3.93
CA THR A 188 -0.56 -6.24 -3.56
C THR A 188 0.32 -5.84 -4.73
N ALA A 189 0.17 -4.61 -5.21
CA ALA A 189 1.00 -4.07 -6.26
C ALA A 189 1.55 -2.69 -5.86
N SER A 190 2.78 -2.40 -6.23
CA SER A 190 3.33 -1.05 -6.13
C SER A 190 4.13 -0.69 -7.38
N TRP A 191 4.09 0.58 -7.77
CA TRP A 191 4.79 1.08 -8.95
C TRP A 191 5.35 2.47 -8.70
N MET A 192 6.46 2.78 -9.37
CA MET A 192 7.18 4.04 -9.19
C MET A 192 7.12 4.92 -10.45
N PHE A 193 6.73 6.18 -10.27
CA PHE A 193 6.77 7.21 -11.32
C PHE A 193 8.22 7.70 -11.45
N PRO A 194 8.87 7.66 -12.63
CA PRO A 194 8.54 8.42 -13.85
C PRO A 194 8.18 7.49 -15.02
N ASP A 195 6.89 7.49 -15.34
CA ASP A 195 6.14 6.65 -16.29
C ASP A 195 6.40 5.13 -16.19
N VAL A 196 6.25 4.65 -14.95
CA VAL A 196 6.41 3.26 -14.49
C VAL A 196 7.80 2.71 -14.80
N SER A 197 8.74 3.13 -13.94
CA SER A 197 10.13 2.67 -13.95
C SER A 197 10.29 1.27 -13.36
N SER A 198 9.44 0.93 -12.39
CA SER A 198 9.34 -0.40 -11.81
C SER A 198 7.92 -0.71 -11.35
N ILE A 199 7.56 -1.99 -11.37
CA ILE A 199 6.37 -2.55 -10.73
C ILE A 199 6.79 -3.76 -9.88
N GLN A 200 6.24 -3.84 -8.68
CA GLN A 200 6.33 -5.00 -7.80
C GLN A 200 4.93 -5.57 -7.59
N LEU A 201 4.82 -6.89 -7.67
CA LEU A 201 3.58 -7.64 -7.46
C LEU A 201 3.84 -8.71 -6.40
N LYS A 202 2.89 -8.84 -5.49
CA LYS A 202 2.78 -9.96 -4.55
C LYS A 202 1.37 -10.53 -4.66
N MET A 203 1.31 -11.82 -4.93
CA MET A 203 0.06 -12.55 -5.21
C MET A 203 0.13 -13.91 -4.51
N PRO A 204 -0.25 -13.99 -3.21
CA PRO A 204 -0.32 -15.27 -2.53
C PRO A 204 -1.36 -16.16 -3.20
N ASN A 205 -1.04 -17.44 -3.38
CA ASN A 205 -1.97 -18.43 -3.90
C ASN A 205 -2.83 -18.98 -2.75
N ILE A 206 -4.02 -18.40 -2.59
CA ILE A 206 -5.01 -18.82 -1.59
C ILE A 206 -5.64 -20.13 -2.07
N HIS A 207 -5.54 -21.17 -1.23
CA HIS A 207 -5.92 -22.52 -1.64
C HIS A 207 -7.41 -22.77 -1.41
N PHE A 208 -8.02 -23.38 -2.43
CA PHE A 208 -9.33 -24.03 -2.36
C PHE A 208 -9.10 -25.50 -2.68
N LEU A 209 -9.08 -26.34 -1.64
CA LEU A 209 -8.76 -27.76 -1.78
C LEU A 209 -10.05 -28.56 -2.00
N PRO A 210 -10.15 -29.40 -3.05
CA PRO A 210 -11.36 -30.17 -3.29
C PRO A 210 -11.60 -31.13 -2.13
N VAL A 211 -12.82 -31.10 -1.58
CA VAL A 211 -13.24 -31.97 -0.48
C VAL A 211 -13.48 -33.36 -1.05
N ASN A 212 -12.89 -34.37 -0.42
CA ASN A 212 -13.12 -35.77 -0.74
C ASN A 212 -13.34 -36.54 0.56
N LEU A 213 -14.55 -37.08 0.77
CA LEU A 213 -14.91 -37.82 1.98
C LEU A 213 -15.12 -39.31 1.69
N SER A 214 -14.28 -40.14 2.28
CA SER A 214 -14.39 -41.61 2.28
C SER A 214 -14.32 -42.13 3.72
N ASN A 215 -14.97 -43.25 3.98
CA ASN A 215 -14.75 -44.02 5.21
C ASN A 215 -13.88 -45.25 4.89
N LYS A 216 -13.59 -46.09 5.90
CA LYS A 216 -12.70 -47.26 5.72
C LYS A 216 -13.20 -48.29 4.71
N GLU A 217 -14.49 -48.31 4.41
CA GLU A 217 -15.12 -49.36 3.62
C GLU A 217 -15.67 -48.87 2.28
N ASN A 218 -16.09 -47.59 2.16
CA ASN A 218 -16.71 -47.02 0.96
C ASN A 218 -16.54 -45.49 0.85
N VAL A 219 -16.70 -44.98 -0.38
CA VAL A 219 -16.92 -43.55 -0.67
C VAL A 219 -18.30 -43.16 -0.13
N ILE A 220 -18.38 -42.12 0.70
CA ILE A 220 -19.65 -41.67 1.30
C ILE A 220 -20.51 -40.99 0.24
N VAL A 221 -19.89 -40.09 -0.54
CA VAL A 221 -20.50 -39.38 -1.66
C VAL A 221 -19.40 -39.04 -2.67
N GLN A 222 -19.74 -39.07 -3.95
CA GLN A 222 -18.83 -38.67 -5.01
C GLN A 222 -18.83 -37.15 -5.15
N PHE A 223 -17.68 -36.53 -4.91
CA PHE A 223 -17.44 -35.11 -5.19
C PHE A 223 -16.93 -34.96 -6.62
N GLN A 224 -17.33 -33.88 -7.29
CA GLN A 224 -16.97 -33.59 -8.69
C GLN A 224 -16.26 -32.23 -8.80
N ASP A 225 -15.33 -31.97 -7.88
CA ASP A 225 -14.66 -30.68 -7.74
C ASP A 225 -15.67 -29.51 -7.63
N ASP A 226 -16.75 -29.75 -6.89
CA ASP A 226 -17.88 -28.84 -6.68
C ASP A 226 -17.99 -28.33 -5.22
N VAL A 227 -17.21 -28.93 -4.31
CA VAL A 227 -17.10 -28.54 -2.91
C VAL A 227 -15.63 -28.40 -2.52
N TYR A 228 -15.27 -27.27 -1.92
CA TYR A 228 -13.89 -26.91 -1.60
C TYR A 228 -13.73 -26.48 -0.14
N LEU A 229 -12.59 -26.81 0.46
CA LEU A 229 -12.12 -26.24 1.71
C LEU A 229 -11.29 -24.98 1.39
N PRO A 230 -11.76 -23.77 1.70
CA PRO A 230 -10.95 -22.56 1.62
C PRO A 230 -9.93 -22.56 2.76
N THR A 231 -8.65 -22.34 2.44
CA THR A 231 -7.58 -22.20 3.43
C THR A 231 -6.73 -20.96 3.10
N ASP A 232 -6.64 -20.07 4.07
CA ASP A 232 -5.76 -18.91 4.08
C ASP A 232 -4.32 -19.28 4.48
N GLU A 233 -4.13 -20.36 5.25
CA GLU A 233 -2.81 -20.85 5.67
C GLU A 233 -2.65 -22.40 5.57
N PRO A 234 -1.46 -22.90 5.20
CA PRO A 234 -0.38 -22.16 4.56
C PRO A 234 -0.75 -21.80 3.11
N HIS A 235 -0.20 -20.71 2.59
CA HIS A 235 -0.37 -20.32 1.18
C HIS A 235 0.98 -20.19 0.47
N GLY A 236 1.00 -20.48 -0.83
CA GLY A 236 2.15 -20.17 -1.66
C GLY A 236 2.32 -18.66 -1.78
N THR A 237 3.53 -18.13 -1.68
CA THR A 237 3.82 -16.71 -1.93
C THR A 237 4.50 -16.56 -3.29
N ILE A 238 3.89 -15.78 -4.19
CA ILE A 238 4.47 -15.45 -5.48
C ILE A 238 4.74 -13.95 -5.51
N GLU A 239 5.99 -13.59 -5.73
CA GLU A 239 6.43 -12.20 -5.84
C GLU A 239 7.20 -12.01 -7.14
N ALA A 240 6.95 -10.89 -7.82
CA ALA A 240 7.68 -10.51 -9.01
C ALA A 240 7.96 -9.02 -8.97
N SER A 241 9.14 -8.63 -9.44
CA SER A 241 9.49 -7.24 -9.67
C SER A 241 10.02 -7.08 -11.08
N LEU A 242 9.48 -6.12 -11.80
CA LEU A 242 9.93 -5.75 -13.14
C LEU A 242 10.39 -4.29 -13.10
N SER A 243 11.55 -4.02 -13.68
CA SER A 243 12.07 -2.66 -13.81
C SER A 243 12.65 -2.43 -15.19
N ARG A 244 12.64 -1.18 -15.64
CA ARG A 244 13.30 -0.78 -16.88
C ARG A 244 14.80 -0.63 -16.62
N ILE A 245 15.63 -1.20 -17.50
CA ILE A 245 17.10 -1.09 -17.41
C ILE A 245 17.56 0.38 -17.54
N ARG A 246 16.80 1.22 -18.26
CA ARG A 246 16.98 2.68 -18.31
C ARG A 246 15.61 3.36 -18.13
N SER A 247 15.47 4.19 -17.09
CA SER A 247 14.30 5.05 -16.89
C SER A 247 14.28 6.12 -17.99
N LYS A 248 13.09 6.46 -18.52
CA LYS A 248 12.97 7.74 -19.24
C LYS A 248 13.23 8.84 -18.21
N MET A 249 14.26 9.66 -18.47
CA MET A 249 14.49 10.91 -17.74
C MET A 249 13.53 11.97 -18.26
#